data_AF-A0A0K2GGG1-F1
#
_entry.id   AF-A0A0K2GGG1-F1
#
_cell.length_a   1.000
_cell.length_b   1.000
_cell.length_c   1.000
_cell.angle_alpha   90.00
_cell.angle_beta   90.00
_cell.angle_gamma   90.00
#
_symmetry.space_group_name_H-M   'P 1'
#
loop_
_entity.id
_entity.type
_entity.pdbx_description
1 polymer ?
#
loop_
_entity_poly.entity_id
_entity_poly.type
_entity_poly.pdbx_seq_one_letter_code
_entity_poly.pdbx_strand_id
1 'polypeptide(L)'
;MEWLKDPGFLGTHATIGADLSQLMATLFTGLFIIGWVQARKRQADAHHWLMFCGMIAMLAFFVAYYLFRQLGVLAVEGKEGFGGSQELYDHVFIPVLVVHIILVIIGLVMAIYMIILGFRTQIFVGDRRQLNEAPLVTTWKRIGAILGATTVLALLAFALRGATAGFSMRKLEVYVGFLILVAFVLGIETTIQRLWPSGARRHRVLGTFTMIIYCILFVTGTFTYTMLYILYPGKIG
;
A
#
# COMPACT_ATOMS: atom_id res chain seq x y z
N MET A 1 -0.36 -23.42 -1.54
CA MET A 1 -1.81 -23.41 -1.78
C MET A 1 -2.02 -23.33 -3.28
N GLU A 2 -2.15 -24.47 -3.94
CA GLU A 2 -2.30 -24.55 -5.40
C GLU A 2 -3.65 -23.96 -5.87
N TRP A 3 -4.67 -24.01 -5.01
CA TRP A 3 -6.02 -23.53 -5.32
C TRP A 3 -6.13 -22.05 -5.73
N LEU A 4 -5.18 -21.19 -5.36
CA LEU A 4 -5.18 -19.78 -5.83
C LEU A 4 -4.95 -19.65 -7.35
N LYS A 5 -4.47 -20.72 -7.99
CA LYS A 5 -4.29 -20.83 -9.44
C LYS A 5 -5.47 -21.48 -10.16
N ASP A 6 -6.42 -22.05 -9.42
CA ASP A 6 -7.61 -22.66 -10.01
C ASP A 6 -8.47 -21.60 -10.72
N PRO A 7 -9.35 -22.01 -11.65
CA PRO A 7 -10.26 -21.10 -12.33
C PRO A 7 -11.05 -20.21 -11.36
N GLY A 8 -11.10 -18.93 -11.68
CA GLY A 8 -11.79 -17.90 -10.91
C GLY A 8 -13.29 -18.11 -10.82
N PHE A 9 -13.91 -17.38 -9.90
CA PHE A 9 -15.35 -17.42 -9.62
C PHE A 9 -16.15 -16.34 -10.37
N LEU A 10 -15.49 -15.43 -11.09
CA LEU A 10 -16.13 -14.38 -11.88
C LEU A 10 -16.46 -14.80 -13.32
N GLY A 11 -16.18 -16.05 -13.69
CA GLY A 11 -16.45 -16.58 -15.04
C GLY A 11 -15.56 -15.99 -16.14
N THR A 12 -14.39 -15.46 -15.76
CA THR A 12 -13.35 -14.95 -16.67
C THR A 12 -12.21 -15.97 -16.80
N HIS A 13 -11.14 -15.64 -17.54
CA HIS A 13 -9.91 -16.44 -17.59
C HIS A 13 -8.98 -16.20 -16.38
N ALA A 14 -9.47 -15.51 -15.36
CA ALA A 14 -8.73 -15.24 -14.14
C ALA A 14 -8.62 -16.48 -13.25
N THR A 15 -7.62 -16.47 -12.38
CA THR A 15 -7.53 -17.44 -11.28
C THR A 15 -8.33 -16.97 -10.07
N ILE A 16 -8.61 -17.86 -9.12
CA ILE A 16 -9.23 -17.50 -7.83
C ILE A 16 -8.44 -16.39 -7.13
N GLY A 17 -7.10 -16.44 -7.16
CA GLY A 17 -6.26 -15.38 -6.58
C GLY A 17 -6.45 -14.03 -7.26
N ALA A 18 -6.60 -13.99 -8.58
CA ALA A 18 -6.83 -12.74 -9.32
C ALA A 18 -8.24 -12.18 -9.04
N ASP A 19 -9.26 -13.03 -9.03
CA ASP A 19 -10.63 -12.62 -8.69
C ASP A 19 -10.76 -12.14 -7.26
N LEU A 20 -10.13 -12.83 -6.32
CA LEU A 20 -10.08 -12.41 -4.92
C LEU A 20 -9.37 -11.06 -4.78
N SER A 21 -8.25 -10.85 -5.47
CA SER A 21 -7.56 -9.56 -5.47
C SER A 21 -8.45 -8.44 -6.02
N GLN A 22 -9.18 -8.68 -7.11
CA GLN A 22 -10.07 -7.69 -7.71
C GLN A 22 -11.28 -7.39 -6.80
N LEU A 23 -11.83 -8.42 -6.17
CA LEU A 23 -12.90 -8.28 -5.17
C LEU A 23 -12.44 -7.45 -3.97
N MET A 24 -11.26 -7.76 -3.42
CA MET A 24 -10.69 -7.03 -2.28
C MET A 24 -10.34 -5.58 -2.65
N ALA A 25 -9.79 -5.33 -3.84
CA ALA A 25 -9.54 -3.98 -4.33
C ALA A 25 -10.84 -3.17 -4.42
N THR A 26 -11.93 -3.78 -4.92
CA THR A 26 -13.26 -3.17 -4.96
C THR A 26 -13.78 -2.86 -3.55
N LEU A 27 -13.70 -3.84 -2.65
CA LEU A 27 -14.14 -3.71 -1.26
C LEU A 27 -13.39 -2.56 -0.56
N PHE A 28 -12.06 -2.59 -0.54
CA PHE A 28 -11.26 -1.58 0.15
C PHE A 28 -11.46 -0.19 -0.43
N THR A 29 -11.50 -0.06 -1.75
CA THR A 29 -11.78 1.23 -2.40
C THR A 29 -13.16 1.76 -2.02
N GLY A 30 -14.18 0.90 -2.00
CA GLY A 30 -15.52 1.26 -1.55
C GLY A 30 -15.53 1.73 -0.09
N LEU A 31 -14.91 0.98 0.82
CA LEU A 31 -14.80 1.36 2.24
C LEU A 31 -14.06 2.71 2.41
N PHE A 32 -12.98 2.94 1.66
CA PHE A 32 -12.23 4.19 1.75
C PHE A 32 -12.99 5.37 1.16
N ILE A 33 -13.78 5.19 0.10
CA ILE A 33 -14.70 6.22 -0.40
C ILE A 33 -15.75 6.55 0.67
N ILE A 34 -16.34 5.55 1.33
CA ILE A 34 -17.28 5.76 2.44
C ILE A 34 -16.58 6.51 3.59
N GLY A 35 -15.35 6.12 3.95
CA GLY A 35 -14.51 6.82 4.92
C GLY A 35 -14.26 8.27 4.55
N TRP A 36 -13.97 8.56 3.28
CA TRP A 36 -13.77 9.91 2.78
C TRP A 36 -15.06 10.75 2.86
N VAL A 37 -16.21 10.17 2.53
CA VAL A 37 -17.51 10.83 2.67
C VAL A 37 -17.80 11.16 4.14
N GLN A 38 -17.54 10.23 5.07
CA GLN A 38 -17.68 10.48 6.51
C GLN A 38 -16.79 11.63 7.00
N ALA A 39 -15.54 11.71 6.52
CA ALA A 39 -14.66 12.84 6.82
C ALA A 39 -15.24 14.17 6.34
N ARG A 40 -15.79 14.21 5.12
CA ARG A 40 -16.43 15.42 4.57
C ARG A 40 -17.69 15.82 5.34
N LYS A 41 -18.43 14.84 5.88
CA LYS A 41 -19.59 15.05 6.77
C LYS A 41 -19.21 15.37 8.22
N ARG A 42 -17.93 15.54 8.53
CA ARG A 42 -17.40 15.79 9.90
C ARG A 42 -17.74 14.67 10.90
N GLN A 43 -17.93 13.44 10.42
CA GLN A 43 -18.16 12.24 11.24
C GLN A 43 -16.82 11.60 11.63
N ALA A 44 -16.08 12.27 12.51
CA ALA A 44 -14.67 11.95 12.78
C ALA A 44 -14.46 10.55 13.38
N ASP A 45 -15.29 10.11 14.33
CA ASP A 45 -15.14 8.78 14.95
C ASP A 45 -15.39 7.65 13.96
N ALA A 46 -16.48 7.74 13.19
CA ALA A 46 -16.84 6.73 12.21
C ALA A 46 -15.82 6.67 11.07
N HIS A 47 -15.34 7.83 10.59
CA HIS A 47 -14.20 7.92 9.67
C HIS A 47 -12.96 7.24 10.25
N HIS A 48 -12.55 7.60 11.48
CA HIS A 48 -11.30 7.14 12.07
C HIS A 48 -11.25 5.62 12.19
N TRP A 49 -12.29 5.01 12.74
CA TRP A 49 -12.34 3.55 12.89
C TRP A 49 -12.47 2.83 11.56
N LEU A 50 -13.29 3.33 10.63
CA LEU A 50 -13.39 2.70 9.30
C LEU A 50 -12.06 2.74 8.56
N MET A 51 -11.37 3.88 8.53
CA MET A 51 -10.08 4.00 7.86
C MET A 51 -9.01 3.15 8.55
N PHE A 52 -8.97 3.13 9.89
CA PHE A 52 -8.01 2.31 10.62
C PHE A 52 -8.20 0.81 10.32
N CYS A 53 -9.41 0.28 10.54
CA CYS A 53 -9.70 -1.13 10.31
C CYS A 53 -9.51 -1.50 8.83
N GLY A 54 -9.98 -0.65 7.92
CA GLY A 54 -9.83 -0.88 6.47
C GLY A 54 -8.37 -0.89 6.02
N MET A 55 -7.54 0.06 6.48
CA MET A 55 -6.12 0.09 6.11
C MET A 55 -5.34 -1.07 6.74
N ILE A 56 -5.64 -1.48 7.98
CA ILE A 56 -5.02 -2.66 8.60
C ILE A 56 -5.41 -3.93 7.84
N ALA A 57 -6.69 -4.11 7.51
CA ALA A 57 -7.16 -5.25 6.72
C ALA A 57 -6.52 -5.28 5.32
N MET A 58 -6.39 -4.12 4.67
CA MET A 58 -5.71 -3.99 3.38
C MET A 58 -4.24 -4.39 3.50
N LEU A 59 -3.49 -3.86 4.46
CA LEU A 59 -2.08 -4.22 4.67
C LEU A 59 -1.91 -5.71 4.98
N ALA A 60 -2.77 -6.28 5.83
CA ALA A 60 -2.76 -7.71 6.13
C ALA A 60 -3.05 -8.56 4.89
N PHE A 61 -4.03 -8.16 4.07
CA PHE A 61 -4.33 -8.81 2.79
C PHE A 61 -3.12 -8.75 1.86
N PHE A 62 -2.51 -7.59 1.64
CA PHE A 62 -1.34 -7.46 0.78
C PHE A 62 -0.17 -8.33 1.28
N VAL A 63 0.12 -8.33 2.58
CA VAL A 63 1.18 -9.18 3.16
C VAL A 63 0.89 -10.66 2.93
N ALA A 64 -0.31 -11.13 3.27
CA ALA A 64 -0.70 -12.52 3.07
C ALA A 64 -0.66 -12.89 1.59
N TYR A 65 -1.30 -12.09 0.75
CA TYR A 65 -1.36 -12.29 -0.69
C TYR A 65 0.04 -12.34 -1.32
N TYR A 66 0.96 -11.47 -0.92
CA TYR A 66 2.34 -11.49 -1.42
C TYR A 66 3.15 -12.69 -0.92
N LEU A 67 2.98 -13.09 0.34
CA LEU A 67 3.63 -14.30 0.88
C LEU A 67 3.19 -15.55 0.12
N PHE A 68 1.92 -15.62 -0.30
CA PHE A 68 1.35 -16.82 -0.92
C PHE A 68 1.42 -16.84 -2.45
N ARG A 69 1.40 -15.69 -3.12
CA ARG A 69 1.42 -15.60 -4.60
C ARG A 69 2.84 -15.50 -5.21
N GLN A 70 3.89 -15.41 -4.39
CA GLN A 70 5.30 -15.43 -4.83
C GLN A 70 5.60 -14.53 -6.05
N LEU A 71 5.66 -13.22 -5.84
CA LEU A 71 5.92 -12.16 -6.83
C LEU A 71 6.97 -12.42 -7.93
N GLY A 72 7.94 -13.31 -7.71
CA GLY A 72 8.88 -13.73 -8.76
C GLY A 72 8.18 -14.35 -9.98
N VAL A 73 7.00 -14.95 -9.81
CA VAL A 73 6.20 -15.53 -10.89
C VAL A 73 5.43 -14.47 -11.69
N LEU A 74 5.04 -13.34 -11.07
CA LEU A 74 4.31 -12.24 -11.73
C LEU A 74 5.18 -11.41 -12.70
N ALA A 75 6.49 -11.33 -12.45
CA ALA A 75 7.43 -10.76 -13.42
C ALA A 75 7.56 -11.63 -14.69
N VAL A 76 7.12 -12.90 -14.62
CA VAL A 76 7.14 -13.86 -15.73
C VAL A 76 5.75 -14.00 -16.37
N GLU A 77 4.67 -13.92 -15.58
CA GLU A 77 3.27 -13.95 -16.07
C GLU A 77 2.94 -12.79 -17.02
N GLY A 78 3.59 -11.62 -16.93
CA GLY A 78 3.34 -10.52 -17.87
C GLY A 78 3.59 -10.93 -19.32
N LYS A 79 4.72 -11.62 -19.59
CA LYS A 79 5.11 -11.97 -20.95
C LYS A 79 4.47 -13.27 -21.44
N GLU A 80 4.17 -14.21 -20.54
CA GLU A 80 3.55 -15.50 -20.88
C GLU A 80 2.01 -15.50 -20.77
N GLY A 81 1.43 -14.56 -20.03
CA GLY A 81 -0.01 -14.48 -19.74
C GLY A 81 -0.79 -13.44 -20.54
N PHE A 82 -0.13 -12.59 -21.35
CA PHE A 82 -0.81 -11.60 -22.18
C PHE A 82 -1.07 -12.12 -23.60
N GLY A 83 -2.34 -12.33 -23.96
CA GLY A 83 -2.73 -12.92 -25.25
C GLY A 83 -2.84 -11.95 -26.43
N GLY A 84 -2.53 -10.66 -26.24
CA GLY A 84 -2.68 -9.60 -27.24
C GLY A 84 -1.45 -9.41 -28.15
N SER A 85 -1.48 -8.40 -29.02
CA SER A 85 -0.32 -8.06 -29.84
C SER A 85 0.85 -7.54 -28.98
N GLN A 86 2.07 -7.77 -29.45
CA GLN A 86 3.29 -7.28 -28.78
C GLN A 86 3.30 -5.75 -28.65
N GLU A 87 2.77 -5.04 -29.66
CA GLU A 87 2.66 -3.57 -29.65
C GLU A 87 1.76 -3.08 -28.50
N LEU A 88 0.62 -3.73 -28.28
CA LEU A 88 -0.29 -3.40 -27.18
C LEU A 88 0.33 -3.72 -25.82
N TYR A 89 1.08 -4.82 -25.74
CA TYR A 89 1.79 -5.22 -24.54
C TYR A 89 2.84 -4.18 -24.13
N ASP A 90 3.74 -3.82 -25.05
CA ASP A 90 4.88 -2.96 -24.77
C ASP A 90 4.50 -1.48 -24.59
N HIS A 91 3.52 -0.99 -25.35
CA HIS A 91 3.18 0.45 -25.36
C HIS A 91 1.97 0.83 -24.51
N VAL A 92 1.14 -0.14 -24.08
CA VAL A 92 -0.04 0.15 -23.26
C VAL A 92 0.00 -0.63 -21.95
N PHE A 93 0.09 -1.95 -22.01
CA PHE A 93 -0.02 -2.78 -20.82
C PHE A 93 1.15 -2.55 -19.84
N ILE A 94 2.40 -2.65 -20.31
CA ILE A 94 3.59 -2.46 -19.47
C ILE A 94 3.63 -1.06 -18.84
N PRO A 95 3.46 0.05 -19.59
CA PRO A 95 3.45 1.38 -18.98
C PRO A 95 2.37 1.55 -17.90
N VAL A 96 1.15 1.07 -18.14
CA VAL A 96 0.07 1.14 -17.14
C VAL A 96 0.40 0.28 -15.92
N LEU A 97 0.92 -0.93 -16.11
CA LEU A 97 1.32 -1.82 -15.03
C LEU A 97 2.45 -1.21 -14.18
N VAL A 98 3.46 -0.59 -14.82
CA VAL A 98 4.55 0.09 -14.12
C VAL A 98 4.01 1.26 -13.28
N VAL A 99 3.15 2.10 -13.87
CA VAL A 99 2.49 3.19 -13.12
C VAL A 99 1.69 2.64 -11.96
N HIS A 100 0.92 1.57 -12.18
CA HIS A 100 0.14 0.91 -11.12
C HIS A 100 1.04 0.45 -9.97
N ILE A 101 2.15 -0.25 -10.25
CA ILE A 101 3.09 -0.74 -9.23
C ILE A 101 3.71 0.42 -8.45
N ILE A 102 4.13 1.50 -9.13
CA ILE A 102 4.67 2.69 -8.46
C ILE A 102 3.63 3.29 -7.52
N LEU A 103 2.37 3.42 -7.97
CA LEU A 103 1.29 3.92 -7.15
C LEU A 103 0.97 2.99 -5.96
N VAL A 104 1.11 1.66 -6.12
CA VAL A 104 0.92 0.70 -5.02
C VAL A 104 1.98 0.93 -3.95
N ILE A 105 3.26 1.09 -4.35
CA ILE A 105 4.36 1.37 -3.42
C ILE A 105 4.09 2.67 -2.65
N ILE A 106 3.72 3.74 -3.35
CA ILE A 106 3.37 5.02 -2.72
C ILE A 106 2.16 4.84 -1.78
N GLY A 107 1.13 4.13 -2.23
CA GLY A 107 -0.09 3.86 -1.46
C GLY A 107 0.16 3.10 -0.17
N LEU A 108 1.01 2.08 -0.18
CA LEU A 108 1.38 1.31 1.01
C LEU A 108 2.17 2.16 2.02
N VAL A 109 3.09 3.00 1.55
CA VAL A 109 3.78 3.98 2.41
C VAL A 109 2.79 4.97 3.01
N MET A 110 1.88 5.50 2.19
CA MET A 110 0.85 6.44 2.64
C MET A 110 -0.14 5.81 3.62
N ALA A 111 -0.51 4.53 3.49
CA ALA A 111 -1.35 3.82 4.47
C ALA A 111 -0.74 3.87 5.87
N ILE A 112 0.52 3.44 6.01
CA ILE A 112 1.22 3.42 7.30
C ILE A 112 1.36 4.85 7.84
N TYR A 113 1.76 5.79 6.97
CA TYR A 113 1.90 7.20 7.34
C TYR A 113 0.58 7.80 7.85
N MET A 114 -0.53 7.57 7.15
CA MET A 114 -1.85 8.14 7.48
C MET A 114 -2.45 7.53 8.73
N ILE A 115 -2.21 6.24 9.01
CA ILE A 115 -2.55 5.63 10.30
C ILE A 115 -1.82 6.38 11.41
N ILE A 116 -0.48 6.46 11.35
CA ILE A 116 0.33 7.11 12.39
C ILE A 116 -0.08 8.57 12.58
N LEU A 117 -0.22 9.32 11.48
CA LEU A 117 -0.60 10.73 11.54
C LEU A 117 -2.01 10.89 12.12
N GLY A 118 -2.98 10.09 11.66
CA GLY A 118 -4.34 10.11 12.16
C GLY A 118 -4.42 9.91 13.68
N PHE A 119 -3.63 8.97 14.23
CA PHE A 119 -3.56 8.79 15.67
C PHE A 119 -2.87 9.96 16.39
N ARG A 120 -1.75 10.47 15.86
CA ARG A 120 -1.00 11.57 16.48
C ARG A 120 -1.75 12.90 16.48
N THR A 121 -2.65 13.11 15.53
CA THR A 121 -3.41 14.36 15.40
C THR A 121 -4.76 14.31 16.10
N GLN A 122 -5.19 13.17 16.63
CA GLN A 122 -6.49 13.08 17.29
C GLN A 122 -6.47 13.81 18.64
N ILE A 123 -7.58 14.47 18.96
CA ILE A 123 -7.94 14.94 20.30
C ILE A 123 -9.42 14.65 20.54
N PHE A 124 -9.80 14.52 21.81
CA PHE A 124 -11.20 14.41 22.22
C PHE A 124 -11.62 15.72 22.89
N VAL A 125 -12.70 16.32 22.40
CA VAL A 125 -13.32 17.50 22.98
C VAL A 125 -14.73 17.09 23.39
N GLY A 126 -14.91 16.79 24.68
CA GLY A 126 -16.06 16.01 25.16
C GLY A 126 -16.06 14.62 24.52
N ASP A 127 -17.23 14.15 24.08
CA ASP A 127 -17.40 12.84 23.43
C ASP A 127 -17.12 12.86 21.92
N ARG A 128 -16.56 13.96 21.38
CA ARG A 128 -16.30 14.09 19.95
C ARG A 128 -14.82 14.05 19.65
N ARG A 129 -14.42 13.10 18.80
CA ARG A 129 -13.10 13.11 18.18
C ARG A 129 -12.96 14.29 17.22
N GLN A 130 -11.84 14.99 17.32
CA GLN A 130 -11.47 16.09 16.42
C GLN A 130 -9.98 16.03 16.09
N LEU A 131 -9.56 16.78 15.07
CA LEU A 131 -8.15 16.93 14.74
C LEU A 131 -7.56 18.12 15.51
N ASN A 132 -6.38 17.92 16.08
CA ASN A 132 -5.64 18.95 16.78
C ASN A 132 -5.00 19.91 15.77
N GLU A 133 -5.44 21.16 15.80
CA GLU A 133 -4.91 22.22 14.94
C GLU A 133 -3.55 22.75 15.41
N ALA A 134 -3.11 22.40 16.62
CA ALA A 134 -1.80 22.81 17.13
C ALA A 134 -0.65 22.26 16.27
N PRO A 135 0.50 22.96 16.22
CA PRO A 135 1.68 22.48 15.52
C PRO A 135 2.11 21.10 16.04
N LEU A 136 2.20 20.13 15.12
CA LEU A 136 2.71 18.79 15.38
C LEU A 136 4.03 18.64 14.63
N VAL A 137 5.15 18.93 15.30
CA VAL A 137 6.49 18.86 14.70
C VAL A 137 7.33 17.83 15.45
N THR A 138 8.00 16.97 14.69
CA THR A 138 8.89 15.94 15.23
C THR A 138 10.31 16.51 15.30
N THR A 139 10.92 16.48 16.49
CA THR A 139 12.28 17.01 16.70
C THR A 139 13.34 16.10 16.10
N TRP A 140 14.49 16.66 15.72
CA TRP A 140 15.65 15.90 15.21
C TRP A 140 16.11 14.79 16.18
N LYS A 141 16.05 15.04 17.49
CA LYS A 141 16.35 14.03 18.52
C LYS A 141 15.40 12.83 18.41
N ARG A 142 14.09 13.06 18.21
CA ARG A 142 13.11 11.98 18.04
C ARG A 142 13.27 11.27 16.71
N ILE A 143 13.53 12.00 15.62
CA ILE A 143 13.81 11.40 14.29
C ILE A 143 15.03 10.48 14.38
N GLY A 144 16.13 10.96 14.97
CA GLY A 144 17.34 10.16 15.19
C GLY A 144 17.08 8.94 16.07
N ALA A 145 16.27 9.08 17.12
CA ALA A 145 15.90 7.95 17.98
C ALA A 145 15.07 6.89 17.22
N ILE A 146 14.11 7.30 16.39
CA ILE A 146 13.31 6.39 15.56
C ILE A 146 14.22 5.66 14.58
N LEU A 147 15.05 6.39 13.82
CA LEU A 147 15.96 5.79 12.85
C LEU A 147 16.98 4.83 13.51
N GLY A 148 17.52 5.23 14.66
CA GLY A 148 18.42 4.39 15.46
C GLY A 148 17.75 3.11 15.95
N ALA A 149 16.55 3.22 16.53
CA ALA A 149 15.78 2.07 16.99
C ALA A 149 15.42 1.12 15.84
N THR A 150 14.96 1.65 14.70
CA THR A 150 14.66 0.84 13.51
C THR A 150 15.91 0.15 12.97
N THR A 151 17.05 0.84 12.94
CA THR A 151 18.34 0.24 12.54
C THR A 151 18.72 -0.93 13.45
N VAL A 152 18.66 -0.74 14.78
CA VAL A 152 18.98 -1.80 15.74
C VAL A 152 18.05 -3.00 15.56
N LEU A 153 16.74 -2.77 15.42
CA LEU A 153 15.77 -3.85 15.21
C LEU A 153 16.00 -4.58 13.88
N ALA A 154 16.31 -3.86 12.81
CA ALA A 154 16.61 -4.47 11.50
C ALA A 154 17.89 -5.32 11.56
N LEU A 155 18.94 -4.84 12.21
CA LEU A 155 20.18 -5.59 12.40
C LEU A 155 19.96 -6.83 13.27
N LEU A 156 19.19 -6.71 14.36
CA LEU A 156 18.83 -7.85 15.21
C LEU A 156 18.04 -8.90 14.42
N ALA A 157 17.02 -8.47 13.67
CA ALA A 157 16.22 -9.37 12.83
C ALA A 157 17.08 -10.05 11.75
N PHE A 158 18.01 -9.31 11.11
CA PHE A 158 18.95 -9.87 10.15
C PHE A 158 19.89 -10.89 10.78
N ALA A 159 20.45 -10.59 11.96
CA ALA A 159 21.33 -11.50 12.69
C ALA A 159 20.60 -12.80 13.10
N LEU A 160 19.39 -12.69 13.66
CA LEU A 160 18.55 -13.85 13.99
C LEU A 160 18.20 -14.67 12.75
N ARG A 161 17.90 -14.02 11.62
CA ARG A 161 17.64 -14.72 10.35
C ARG A 161 18.90 -15.35 9.76
N GLY A 162 20.05 -14.74 9.97
CA GLY A 162 21.37 -15.26 9.64
C GLY A 162 21.71 -16.52 10.43
N ALA A 163 21.42 -16.51 11.73
CA ALA A 163 21.64 -17.65 12.62
C ALA A 163 20.69 -18.83 12.30
N THR A 164 19.44 -18.56 11.96
CA THR A 164 18.42 -19.60 11.73
C THR A 164 18.38 -20.14 10.29
N ALA A 165 18.84 -19.39 9.29
CA ALA A 165 18.79 -19.81 7.89
C ALA A 165 19.99 -19.34 7.05
N GLY A 166 21.14 -19.15 7.68
CA GLY A 166 22.39 -18.76 7.03
C GLY A 166 22.44 -17.30 6.59
N PHE A 167 23.64 -16.80 6.30
CA PHE A 167 23.84 -15.48 5.72
C PHE A 167 23.51 -15.47 4.22
N SER A 168 22.98 -14.37 3.69
CA SER A 168 22.78 -14.18 2.25
C SER A 168 22.80 -12.70 1.89
N MET A 169 23.52 -12.34 0.82
CA MET A 169 23.56 -10.97 0.29
C MET A 169 22.17 -10.47 -0.11
N ARG A 170 21.33 -11.33 -0.70
CA ARG A 170 19.94 -10.99 -1.06
C ARG A 170 19.10 -10.66 0.17
N LYS A 171 19.34 -11.33 1.30
CA LYS A 171 18.69 -10.98 2.57
C LYS A 171 19.17 -9.61 3.05
N LEU A 172 20.48 -9.37 3.03
CA LEU A 172 21.06 -8.09 3.44
C LEU A 172 20.48 -6.91 2.64
N GLU A 173 20.36 -7.05 1.31
CA GLU A 173 19.76 -6.05 0.41
C GLU A 173 18.35 -5.66 0.85
N VAL A 174 17.52 -6.61 1.29
CA VAL A 174 16.15 -6.33 1.77
C VAL A 174 16.18 -5.49 3.05
N TYR A 175 17.03 -5.82 4.03
CA TYR A 175 17.12 -5.05 5.27
C TYR A 175 17.71 -3.65 5.04
N VAL A 176 18.73 -3.53 4.18
CA VAL A 176 19.31 -2.23 3.80
C VAL A 176 18.27 -1.38 3.04
N GLY A 177 17.57 -1.98 2.07
CA GLY A 177 16.50 -1.31 1.33
C GLY A 177 15.37 -0.83 2.25
N PHE A 178 14.98 -1.64 3.24
CA PHE A 178 14.02 -1.23 4.26
C PHE A 178 14.50 0.00 5.06
N LEU A 179 15.76 0.00 5.50
CA LEU A 179 16.32 1.16 6.23
C LEU A 179 16.41 2.42 5.36
N ILE A 180 16.77 2.28 4.08
CA ILE A 180 16.75 3.39 3.12
C ILE A 180 15.33 3.94 2.97
N LEU A 181 14.33 3.08 2.83
CA LEU A 181 12.93 3.50 2.73
C LEU A 181 12.48 4.24 4.00
N VAL A 182 12.79 3.73 5.19
CA VAL A 182 12.45 4.41 6.46
C VAL A 182 13.13 5.77 6.54
N ALA A 183 14.42 5.85 6.23
CA ALA A 183 15.17 7.11 6.22
C ALA A 183 14.58 8.13 5.23
N PHE A 184 14.21 7.66 4.02
CA PHE A 184 13.58 8.46 2.99
C PHE A 184 12.22 9.01 3.45
N VAL A 185 11.36 8.17 4.04
CA VAL A 185 10.05 8.58 4.56
C VAL A 185 10.21 9.59 5.71
N LEU A 186 11.15 9.39 6.63
CA LEU A 186 11.45 10.35 7.70
C LEU A 186 12.00 11.68 7.15
N GLY A 187 12.81 11.63 6.09
CA GLY A 187 13.29 12.80 5.37
C GLY A 187 12.14 13.59 4.74
N ILE A 188 11.23 12.89 4.06
CA ILE A 188 10.00 13.49 3.52
C ILE A 188 9.16 14.11 4.65
N GLU A 189 8.90 13.39 5.73
CA GLU A 189 8.13 13.93 6.88
C GLU A 189 8.79 15.18 7.44
N THR A 190 10.12 15.20 7.54
CA THR A 190 10.89 16.37 8.00
C THR A 190 10.68 17.57 7.09
N THR A 191 10.58 17.36 5.78
CA THR A 191 10.26 18.40 4.80
C THR A 191 8.80 18.84 4.90
N ILE A 192 7.86 17.89 4.91
CA ILE A 192 6.41 18.17 4.93
C ILE A 192 6.03 18.93 6.22
N GLN A 193 6.56 18.55 7.39
CA GLN A 193 6.24 19.22 8.64
C GLN A 193 6.77 20.67 8.70
N ARG A 194 7.79 21.03 7.90
CA ARG A 194 8.25 22.42 7.75
C ARG A 194 7.29 23.24 6.88
N LEU A 195 6.76 22.64 5.82
CA LEU A 195 5.78 23.28 4.93
C LEU A 195 4.41 23.44 5.61
N TRP A 196 3.98 22.42 6.35
CA TRP A 196 2.71 22.38 7.07
C TRP A 196 2.91 21.94 8.52
N PRO A 197 3.18 22.86 9.45
CA PRO A 197 3.40 22.52 10.87
C PRO A 197 2.16 21.93 11.57
N SER A 198 0.95 22.35 11.19
CA SER A 198 -0.30 21.78 11.73
C SER A 198 -0.51 20.35 11.23
N GLY A 199 -0.62 19.41 12.18
CA GLY A 199 -0.88 18.01 11.86
C GLY A 199 -2.27 17.80 11.24
N ALA A 200 -3.28 18.54 11.69
CA ALA A 200 -4.62 18.51 11.11
C ALA A 200 -4.62 18.93 9.63
N ARG A 201 -3.88 19.99 9.27
CA ARG A 201 -3.72 20.40 7.87
C ARG A 201 -3.05 19.32 7.04
N ARG A 202 -1.95 18.73 7.54
CA ARG A 202 -1.28 17.61 6.86
C ARG A 202 -2.22 16.43 6.65
N HIS A 203 -2.97 16.04 7.67
CA HIS A 203 -3.90 14.92 7.60
C HIS A 203 -4.97 15.13 6.52
N ARG A 204 -5.55 16.33 6.42
CA ARG A 204 -6.57 16.65 5.40
C ARG A 204 -5.98 16.62 3.97
N VAL A 205 -4.82 17.23 3.77
CA VAL A 205 -4.16 17.31 2.45
C VAL A 205 -3.68 15.93 2.01
N LEU A 206 -2.90 15.26 2.86
CA LEU A 206 -2.32 13.95 2.55
C LEU A 206 -3.39 12.85 2.52
N GLY A 207 -4.44 12.96 3.33
CA GLY A 207 -5.60 12.06 3.24
C GLY A 207 -6.33 12.19 1.91
N THR A 208 -6.51 13.41 1.40
CA THR A 208 -7.10 13.65 0.08
C THR A 208 -6.22 13.09 -1.04
N PHE A 209 -4.92 13.36 -0.98
CA PHE A 209 -3.93 12.81 -1.91
C PHE A 209 -3.94 11.27 -1.93
N THR A 210 -3.92 10.65 -0.74
CA THR A 210 -3.94 9.18 -0.59
C THR A 210 -5.20 8.60 -1.22
N MET A 211 -6.35 9.24 -0.99
CA MET A 211 -7.62 8.76 -1.54
C MET A 211 -7.70 8.90 -3.07
N ILE A 212 -7.15 9.97 -3.64
CA ILE A 212 -7.01 10.10 -5.10
C ILE A 212 -6.15 8.97 -5.67
N ILE A 213 -4.99 8.68 -5.04
CA ILE A 213 -4.14 7.56 -5.42
C ILE A 213 -4.92 6.25 -5.37
N TYR A 214 -5.69 5.99 -4.31
CA TYR A 214 -6.47 4.75 -4.19
C TYR A 214 -7.54 4.60 -5.27
N CYS A 215 -8.21 5.69 -5.66
CA CYS A 215 -9.12 5.67 -6.80
C CYS A 215 -8.40 5.35 -8.12
N ILE A 216 -7.24 5.97 -8.37
CA ILE A 216 -6.43 5.70 -9.58
C ILE A 216 -5.91 4.26 -9.57
N LEU A 217 -5.49 3.76 -8.40
CA LEU A 217 -5.06 2.38 -8.22
C LEU A 217 -6.16 1.39 -8.55
N PHE A 218 -7.38 1.64 -8.09
CA PHE A 218 -8.52 0.80 -8.41
C PHE A 218 -8.78 0.76 -9.92
N VAL A 219 -8.74 1.91 -10.59
CA VAL A 219 -8.95 2.00 -12.05
C VAL A 219 -7.84 1.28 -12.80
N THR A 220 -6.58 1.57 -12.50
CA THR A 220 -5.42 0.96 -13.18
C THR A 220 -5.32 -0.54 -12.90
N GLY A 221 -5.66 -1.00 -11.70
CA GLY A 221 -5.72 -2.43 -11.35
C GLY A 221 -6.86 -3.16 -12.05
N THR A 222 -8.04 -2.53 -12.13
CA THR A 222 -9.16 -3.07 -12.90
C THR A 222 -8.83 -3.14 -14.39
N PHE A 223 -8.11 -2.14 -14.92
CA PHE A 223 -7.63 -2.14 -16.28
C PHE A 223 -6.66 -3.31 -16.54
N THR A 224 -5.66 -3.52 -15.68
CA THR A 224 -4.73 -4.64 -15.87
C THR A 224 -5.41 -6.01 -15.72
N TYR A 225 -6.35 -6.15 -14.78
CA TYR A 225 -7.19 -7.36 -14.67
C TYR A 225 -7.99 -7.60 -15.95
N THR A 226 -8.65 -6.56 -16.48
CA THR A 226 -9.47 -6.67 -17.69
C THR A 226 -8.64 -7.04 -18.91
N MET A 227 -7.47 -6.41 -19.06
CA MET A 227 -6.54 -6.70 -20.15
C MET A 227 -6.06 -8.15 -20.10
N LEU A 228 -5.67 -8.66 -18.93
CA LEU A 228 -5.11 -10.00 -18.77
C LEU A 228 -6.16 -11.12 -18.81
N TYR A 229 -7.36 -10.90 -18.28
CA TYR A 229 -8.28 -12.02 -17.99
C TYR A 229 -9.61 -11.96 -18.75
N ILE A 230 -9.90 -10.86 -19.43
CA ILE A 230 -11.14 -10.69 -20.21
C ILE A 230 -10.84 -10.46 -21.69
N LEU A 231 -10.04 -9.43 -22.00
CA LEU A 231 -9.82 -9.01 -23.40
C LEU A 231 -8.73 -9.81 -24.09
N TYR A 232 -7.60 -10.01 -23.40
CA TYR A 232 -6.43 -10.69 -23.96
C TYR A 232 -5.97 -11.82 -23.03
N PRO A 233 -6.85 -12.80 -22.76
CA PRO A 233 -6.45 -13.96 -21.99
C PRO A 233 -5.28 -14.65 -22.67
N GLY A 234 -4.17 -14.79 -21.95
CA GLY A 234 -3.05 -15.62 -22.39
C GLY A 234 -3.53 -17.04 -22.64
N LYS A 235 -2.84 -17.75 -23.54
CA LYS A 235 -3.03 -19.19 -23.68
C LYS A 235 -2.44 -19.86 -22.44
N ILE A 236 -3.20 -19.92 -21.36
CA ILE A 236 -2.83 -20.78 -20.22
C ILE A 236 -2.97 -22.21 -20.74
N GLY A 237 -1.83 -22.84 -21.05
CA GLY A 237 -1.67 -24.27 -21.21
C GLY A 237 -1.33 -24.90 -19.86
#